data_AF-A0A9N9D7Q0-F1
#
_entry.id   AF-A0A9N9D7Q0-F1
#
_cell.length_a   1.000
_cell.length_b   1.000
_cell.length_c   1.000
_cell.angle_alpha   90.00
_cell.angle_beta   90.00
_cell.angle_gamma   90.00
#
_symmetry.space_group_name_H-M   'P 1'
#
loop_
_entity.id
_entity.type
_entity.pdbx_description
1 polymer ?
#
loop_
_entity_poly.entity_id
_entity_poly.type
_entity_poly.pdbx_seq_one_letter_code
_entity_poly.pdbx_strand_id
1 'polypeptide(L)'
;MVLRLRLLRPLFYRPLWPQRRLSSSLISKCENDLLSIIAELPEDSKAIPKIANLIVAMVMDFEEAKQREIMALLEERRQETKEMTKHMKDLEIDVKTRTESLLRSRRMCNVRGALEFIGSTIRSQDKTISFREPTDNILMGLTKDTKFVSILQQTCSLNNFQYKDVEKCMGGLYHTASKKLHGHETDIEINARDWSVNE
;
A
#
# COMPACT_ATOMS: atom_id res chain seq x y z
N MET A 1 39.34 13.17 7.07
CA MET A 1 38.91 11.81 7.42
C MET A 1 37.76 11.44 6.47
N VAL A 2 38.04 10.62 5.45
CA VAL A 2 37.16 10.40 4.29
C VAL A 2 36.38 9.10 4.49
N LEU A 3 35.08 9.20 4.74
CA LEU A 3 34.17 8.05 4.84
C LEU A 3 33.72 7.63 3.43
N ARG A 4 34.32 6.55 2.91
CA ARG A 4 33.87 5.86 1.70
C ARG A 4 32.58 5.07 2.02
N LEU A 5 31.42 5.55 1.58
CA LEU A 5 30.21 4.74 1.50
C LEU A 5 30.38 3.71 0.37
N ARG A 6 30.54 2.43 0.74
CA ARG A 6 30.36 1.31 -0.18
C ARG A 6 28.85 1.10 -0.37
N LEU A 7 28.35 1.47 -1.54
CA LEU A 7 27.01 1.11 -2.01
C LEU A 7 26.91 -0.42 -2.11
N LEU A 8 26.06 -1.00 -1.26
CA LEU A 8 25.60 -2.37 -1.38
C LEU A 8 24.75 -2.46 -2.65
N ARG A 9 25.25 -3.18 -3.66
CA ARG A 9 24.44 -3.57 -4.82
C ARG A 9 23.32 -4.49 -4.35
N PRO A 10 22.07 -4.31 -4.80
CA PRO A 10 21.05 -5.31 -4.60
C PRO A 10 21.46 -6.56 -5.38
N LEU A 11 21.64 -7.66 -4.66
CA LEU A 11 21.69 -8.99 -5.25
C LEU A 11 20.31 -9.26 -5.86
N PHE A 12 20.18 -8.97 -7.15
CA PHE A 12 19.06 -9.43 -7.95
C PHE A 12 19.00 -10.95 -7.84
N TYR A 13 17.96 -11.43 -7.19
CA TYR A 13 17.51 -12.82 -7.25
C TYR A 13 17.33 -13.18 -8.73
N ARG A 14 18.28 -13.91 -9.31
CA ARG A 14 18.04 -14.63 -10.57
C ARG A 14 17.22 -15.87 -10.22
N PRO A 15 15.99 -16.00 -10.69
CA PRO A 15 15.28 -17.26 -10.53
C PRO A 15 16.01 -18.31 -11.37
N LEU A 16 16.68 -19.25 -10.70
CA LEU A 16 17.22 -20.48 -11.30
C LEU A 16 16.06 -21.47 -11.51
N TRP A 17 15.09 -21.12 -12.35
CA TRP A 17 14.14 -22.11 -12.83
C TRP A 17 14.75 -22.78 -14.07
N PRO A 18 14.82 -24.12 -14.12
CA PRO A 18 15.12 -24.80 -15.36
C PRO A 18 13.99 -24.47 -16.34
N GLN A 19 14.29 -23.70 -17.37
CA GLN A 19 13.42 -23.63 -18.55
C GLN A 19 13.38 -25.03 -19.16
N ARG A 20 12.47 -25.89 -18.69
CA ARG A 20 11.96 -27.01 -19.49
C ARG A 20 11.12 -26.42 -20.61
N ARG A 21 11.75 -25.68 -21.53
CA ARG A 21 11.23 -25.53 -22.88
C ARG A 21 11.41 -26.91 -23.51
N LEU A 22 10.39 -27.76 -23.42
CA LEU A 22 10.16 -28.67 -24.53
C LEU A 22 9.93 -27.75 -25.73
N SER A 23 10.99 -27.56 -26.50
CA SER A 23 11.04 -26.56 -27.55
C SER A 23 9.93 -26.88 -28.53
N SER A 24 9.16 -25.86 -28.93
CA SER A 24 8.16 -25.96 -30.00
C SER A 24 8.69 -26.66 -31.25
N SER A 25 10.01 -26.63 -31.46
CA SER A 25 10.70 -27.37 -32.51
C SER A 25 10.63 -28.90 -32.41
N LEU A 26 10.53 -29.49 -31.23
CA LEU A 26 10.40 -30.95 -31.07
C LEU A 26 8.98 -31.42 -31.40
N ILE A 27 7.97 -30.60 -31.02
CA ILE A 27 6.57 -30.87 -31.35
C ILE A 27 6.37 -30.74 -32.86
N SER A 28 6.84 -29.64 -33.47
CA SER A 28 6.69 -29.45 -34.93
C SER A 28 7.44 -30.52 -35.73
N LYS A 29 8.58 -31.01 -35.22
CA LYS A 29 9.31 -32.10 -35.86
C LYS A 29 8.53 -33.41 -35.81
N CYS A 30 7.96 -33.74 -34.65
CA CYS A 30 7.15 -34.95 -34.49
C CYS A 30 5.88 -34.92 -35.37
N GLU A 31 5.21 -33.77 -35.46
CA GLU A 31 4.06 -33.56 -36.35
C GLU A 31 4.43 -33.77 -37.83
N ASN A 32 5.54 -33.20 -38.27
CA ASN A 32 6.03 -33.36 -39.64
C ASN A 32 6.43 -34.82 -39.96
N ASP A 33 7.11 -35.49 -39.02
CA ASP A 33 7.52 -36.88 -39.17
C ASP A 33 6.29 -37.80 -39.25
N LEU A 34 5.24 -37.56 -38.45
CA LEU A 34 4.00 -38.32 -38.50
C LEU A 34 3.22 -38.08 -39.81
N LEU A 35 3.14 -36.84 -40.28
CA LEU A 35 2.49 -36.52 -41.56
C LEU A 35 3.21 -37.18 -42.75
N SER A 36 4.55 -37.28 -42.69
CA SER A 36 5.33 -37.97 -43.72
C SER A 36 5.03 -39.47 -43.77
N ILE A 37 4.89 -40.12 -42.61
CA ILE A 37 4.55 -41.55 -42.50
C ILE A 37 3.14 -41.83 -43.03
N ILE A 38 2.19 -40.91 -42.78
CA ILE A 38 0.81 -41.04 -43.27
C ILE A 38 0.76 -40.91 -44.80
N ALA A 39 1.57 -40.03 -45.39
CA ALA A 39 1.62 -39.83 -46.85
C ALA A 39 2.21 -41.03 -47.62
N GLU A 40 2.99 -41.88 -46.95
CA GLU A 40 3.59 -43.08 -47.55
C GLU A 40 2.64 -44.31 -47.55
N LEU A 41 1.46 -44.23 -46.92
CA LEU A 41 0.52 -45.34 -46.83
C LEU A 41 -0.46 -45.38 -48.04
N PRO A 42 -0.75 -46.57 -48.59
CA PRO A 42 -1.67 -46.72 -49.71
C PRO A 42 -3.13 -46.44 -49.30
N GLU A 43 -3.83 -45.62 -50.10
CA GLU A 43 -5.15 -45.04 -49.81
C GLU A 43 -6.26 -46.09 -49.51
N ASP A 44 -6.13 -47.31 -50.03
CA ASP A 44 -7.11 -48.39 -49.87
C ASP A 44 -6.94 -49.23 -48.59
N SER A 45 -5.96 -48.87 -47.74
CA SER A 45 -5.64 -49.64 -46.56
C SER A 45 -6.69 -49.43 -45.44
N LYS A 46 -7.40 -50.50 -45.08
CA LYS A 46 -8.27 -50.56 -43.89
C LYS A 46 -7.56 -50.22 -42.57
N ALA A 47 -6.23 -50.07 -42.57
CA ALA A 47 -5.44 -49.64 -41.42
C ALA A 47 -5.46 -48.12 -41.21
N ILE A 48 -5.66 -47.31 -42.25
CA ILE A 48 -5.67 -45.84 -42.18
C ILE A 48 -6.67 -45.30 -41.12
N PRO A 49 -7.95 -45.72 -41.09
CA PRO A 49 -8.89 -45.21 -40.08
C PRO A 49 -8.53 -45.63 -38.65
N LYS A 50 -7.89 -46.79 -38.47
CA LYS A 50 -7.43 -47.24 -37.15
C LYS A 50 -6.26 -46.40 -36.65
N ILE A 51 -5.31 -46.10 -37.53
CA ILE A 51 -4.16 -45.24 -37.24
C ILE A 51 -4.63 -43.82 -36.95
N ALA A 52 -5.54 -43.27 -37.75
CA ALA A 52 -6.12 -41.95 -37.51
C ALA A 52 -6.81 -41.85 -36.14
N ASN A 53 -7.62 -42.85 -35.77
CA ASN A 53 -8.28 -42.87 -34.46
C ASN A 53 -7.27 -42.97 -33.30
N LEU A 54 -6.21 -43.76 -33.44
CA LEU A 54 -5.14 -43.84 -32.44
C LEU A 54 -4.40 -42.51 -32.29
N ILE A 55 -4.09 -41.84 -33.40
CA ILE A 55 -3.44 -40.52 -33.39
C ILE A 55 -4.34 -39.50 -32.68
N VAL A 56 -5.63 -39.44 -33.03
CA VAL A 56 -6.58 -38.53 -32.38
C VAL A 56 -6.66 -38.77 -30.88
N ALA A 57 -6.76 -40.04 -30.44
CA ALA A 57 -6.77 -40.38 -29.02
C ALA A 57 -5.49 -39.95 -28.31
N MET A 58 -4.32 -40.20 -28.91
CA MET A 58 -3.03 -39.76 -28.35
C MET A 58 -2.91 -38.24 -28.26
N VAL A 59 -3.40 -37.49 -29.25
CA VAL A 59 -3.41 -36.01 -29.21
C VAL A 59 -4.33 -35.52 -28.09
N MET A 60 -5.53 -36.08 -27.96
CA MET A 60 -6.46 -35.71 -26.89
C MET A 60 -5.87 -35.98 -25.50
N ASP A 61 -5.31 -37.17 -25.26
CA ASP A 61 -4.68 -37.52 -23.98
C ASP A 61 -3.50 -36.58 -23.66
N PHE A 62 -2.71 -36.22 -24.68
CA PHE A 62 -1.60 -35.29 -24.53
C PHE A 62 -2.06 -33.87 -24.21
N GLU A 63 -3.10 -33.38 -24.88
CA GLU A 63 -3.69 -32.06 -24.59
C GLU A 63 -4.28 -32.00 -23.19
N GLU A 64 -5.00 -33.02 -22.75
CA GLU A 64 -5.55 -33.12 -21.40
C GLU A 64 -4.45 -33.17 -20.33
N ALA A 65 -3.38 -33.94 -20.56
CA ALA A 65 -2.24 -33.98 -19.66
C ALA A 65 -1.55 -32.61 -19.56
N LYS A 66 -1.34 -31.94 -20.69
CA LYS A 66 -0.74 -30.61 -20.76
C LYS A 66 -1.61 -29.56 -20.07
N GLN A 67 -2.93 -29.60 -20.26
CA GLN A 67 -3.85 -28.68 -19.59
C GLN A 67 -3.82 -28.87 -18.07
N ARG A 68 -3.78 -30.12 -17.60
CA ARG A 68 -3.64 -30.42 -16.17
C ARG A 68 -2.32 -29.89 -15.59
N GLU A 69 -1.21 -30.07 -16.29
CA GLU A 69 0.10 -29.54 -15.87
C GLU A 69 0.09 -28.00 -15.81
N ILE A 70 -0.47 -27.32 -16.82
CA ILE A 70 -0.60 -25.86 -16.84
C ILE A 70 -1.42 -25.37 -15.64
N MET A 71 -2.55 -26.01 -15.34
CA MET A 71 -3.40 -25.62 -14.21
C MET A 71 -2.69 -25.82 -12.87
N ALA A 72 -1.96 -26.92 -12.69
CA ALA A 72 -1.17 -27.17 -11.49
C ALA A 72 -0.09 -26.10 -11.27
N LEU A 73 0.65 -25.75 -12.32
CA LEU A 73 1.69 -24.70 -12.27
C LEU A 73 1.12 -23.31 -11.98
N LEU A 74 -0.06 -23.00 -12.51
CA LEU A 74 -0.73 -21.73 -12.23
C LEU A 74 -1.17 -21.63 -10.77
N GLU A 75 -1.68 -22.71 -10.18
CA GLU A 75 -2.09 -22.71 -8.77
C GLU A 75 -0.88 -22.65 -7.83
N GLU A 76 0.21 -23.37 -8.13
CA GLU A 76 1.47 -23.28 -7.38
C GLU A 76 2.01 -21.84 -7.38
N ARG A 77 2.10 -21.21 -8.55
CA ARG A 77 2.52 -19.80 -8.66
C ARG A 77 1.57 -18.86 -7.91
N ARG A 78 0.27 -19.13 -7.94
CA ARG A 78 -0.72 -18.34 -7.19
C ARG A 78 -0.49 -18.46 -5.68
N GLN A 79 -0.12 -19.63 -5.20
CA GLN A 79 0.17 -19.84 -3.78
C GLN A 79 1.48 -19.16 -3.38
N GLU A 80 2.56 -19.31 -4.17
CA GLU A 80 3.83 -18.62 -3.93
C GLU A 80 3.66 -17.10 -3.87
N THR A 81 2.88 -16.52 -4.77
CA THR A 81 2.62 -15.06 -4.78
C THR A 81 1.84 -14.59 -3.55
N LYS A 82 0.86 -15.38 -3.07
CA LYS A 82 0.16 -15.08 -1.81
C LYS A 82 1.11 -15.13 -0.62
N GLU A 83 1.95 -16.15 -0.52
CA GLU A 83 2.91 -16.32 0.57
C GLU A 83 3.96 -15.20 0.57
N MET A 84 4.49 -14.86 -0.60
CA MET A 84 5.41 -13.73 -0.76
C MET A 84 4.77 -12.40 -0.37
N THR A 85 3.51 -12.16 -0.76
CA THR A 85 2.78 -10.93 -0.39
C THR A 85 2.56 -10.84 1.11
N LYS A 86 2.27 -11.96 1.77
CA LYS A 86 2.13 -12.03 3.23
C LYS A 86 3.46 -11.70 3.92
N HIS A 87 4.55 -12.33 3.49
CA HIS A 87 5.88 -12.05 4.03
C HIS A 87 6.31 -10.59 3.86
N MET A 88 5.98 -9.96 2.72
CA MET A 88 6.28 -8.54 2.51
C MET A 88 5.55 -7.63 3.51
N LYS A 89 4.26 -7.91 3.78
CA LYS A 89 3.48 -7.15 4.77
C LYS A 89 4.02 -7.32 6.19
N ASP A 90 4.38 -8.55 6.55
CA ASP A 90 4.95 -8.85 7.86
C ASP A 90 6.29 -8.12 8.06
N LEU A 91 7.14 -8.11 7.04
CA LEU A 91 8.41 -7.36 7.03
C LEU A 91 8.20 -5.84 7.11
N GLU A 92 7.20 -5.31 6.39
CA GLU A 92 6.87 -3.88 6.44
C GLU A 92 6.45 -3.45 7.84
N ILE A 93 5.61 -4.25 8.50
CA ILE A 93 5.20 -4.02 9.89
C ILE A 93 6.42 -4.08 10.82
N ASP A 94 7.28 -5.08 10.71
CA ASP A 94 8.48 -5.22 11.54
C ASP A 94 9.43 -4.03 11.39
N VAL A 95 9.69 -3.61 10.14
CA VAL A 95 10.53 -2.44 9.84
C VAL A 95 9.93 -1.18 10.46
N LYS A 96 8.61 -0.98 10.35
CA LYS A 96 7.92 0.18 10.92
C LYS A 96 8.04 0.18 12.45
N THR A 97 7.70 -0.93 13.11
CA THR A 97 7.78 -1.07 14.56
C THR A 97 9.21 -0.88 15.07
N ARG A 98 10.21 -1.46 14.39
CA ARG A 98 11.61 -1.29 14.75
C ARG A 98 12.09 0.15 14.56
N THR A 99 11.67 0.82 13.50
CA THR A 99 11.99 2.22 13.25
C THR A 99 11.41 3.10 14.35
N GLU A 100 10.15 2.93 14.70
CA GLU A 100 9.51 3.67 15.80
C GLU A 100 10.21 3.44 17.14
N SER A 101 10.57 2.19 17.45
CA SER A 101 11.31 1.84 18.67
C SER A 101 12.72 2.47 18.71
N LEU A 102 13.43 2.47 17.59
CA LEU A 102 14.75 3.11 17.47
C LEU A 102 14.65 4.64 17.66
N LEU A 103 13.64 5.27 17.07
CA LEU A 103 13.46 6.71 17.20
C LEU A 103 13.05 7.12 18.63
N ARG A 104 12.23 6.29 19.30
CA ARG A 104 11.88 6.47 20.73
C ARG A 104 13.10 6.29 21.64
N SER A 105 13.83 5.19 21.48
CA SER A 105 14.99 4.85 22.32
C SER A 105 16.14 5.85 22.21
N ARG A 106 16.37 6.42 21.02
CA ARG A 106 17.41 7.43 20.80
C ARG A 106 17.00 8.86 21.17
N ARG A 107 15.77 9.07 21.68
CA ARG A 107 15.17 10.41 21.85
C ARG A 107 15.24 11.27 20.57
N MET A 108 15.35 10.64 19.40
CA MET A 108 15.40 11.31 18.09
C MET A 108 14.00 11.67 17.58
N CYS A 109 12.96 11.21 18.27
CA CYS A 109 11.56 11.53 18.02
C CYS A 109 11.15 12.93 18.50
N ASN A 110 11.85 13.98 18.07
CA ASN A 110 11.18 15.27 17.94
C ASN A 110 11.13 15.64 16.46
N VAL A 111 10.54 14.76 15.64
CA VAL A 111 10.22 15.03 14.23
C VAL A 111 9.46 16.36 14.13
N ARG A 112 8.59 16.64 15.11
CA ARG A 112 7.95 17.94 15.30
C ARG A 112 8.96 19.06 15.52
N GLY A 113 9.89 18.93 16.45
CA GLY A 113 10.97 19.89 16.69
C GLY A 113 11.87 20.11 15.46
N ALA A 114 12.13 19.06 14.67
CA ALA A 114 12.87 19.18 13.42
C ALA A 114 12.06 19.93 12.35
N LEU A 115 10.76 19.65 12.20
CA LEU A 115 9.86 20.37 11.30
C LEU A 115 9.62 21.82 11.76
N GLU A 116 9.49 22.07 13.05
CA GLU A 116 9.37 23.40 13.64
C GLU A 116 10.66 24.20 13.47
N PHE A 117 11.82 23.55 13.62
CA PHE A 117 13.13 24.15 13.36
C PHE A 117 13.28 24.52 11.87
N ILE A 118 13.03 23.58 10.96
CA ILE A 118 13.05 23.84 9.50
C ILE A 118 12.08 24.97 9.15
N GLY A 119 10.85 24.92 9.66
CA GLY A 119 9.87 25.98 9.50
C GLY A 119 10.38 27.31 10.05
N SER A 120 11.05 27.32 11.21
CA SER A 120 11.65 28.52 11.78
C SER A 120 12.82 29.07 10.97
N THR A 121 13.63 28.21 10.40
CA THR A 121 14.75 28.60 9.54
C THR A 121 14.22 29.21 8.25
N ILE A 122 13.20 28.62 7.63
CA ILE A 122 12.51 29.20 6.46
C ILE A 122 11.87 30.54 6.82
N ARG A 123 11.15 30.63 7.96
CA ARG A 123 10.58 31.89 8.51
C ARG A 123 11.63 32.99 8.70
N SER A 124 12.85 32.64 9.08
CA SER A 124 13.93 33.61 9.31
C SER A 124 14.60 34.11 8.04
N GLN A 125 14.55 33.33 6.96
CA GLN A 125 15.18 33.65 5.68
C GLN A 125 14.25 34.41 4.74
N ASP A 126 12.93 34.18 4.83
CA ASP A 126 11.97 34.77 3.91
C ASP A 126 10.92 35.63 4.63
N LYS A 127 11.22 36.93 4.77
CA LYS A 127 10.31 37.92 5.41
C LYS A 127 9.04 38.20 4.58
N THR A 128 8.90 37.60 3.40
CA THR A 128 7.81 37.89 2.46
C THR A 128 6.63 36.91 2.55
N ILE A 129 6.81 35.75 3.18
CA ILE A 129 5.75 34.74 3.29
C ILE A 129 4.95 34.98 4.58
N SER A 130 3.85 35.73 4.45
CA SER A 130 2.82 35.83 5.48
C SER A 130 2.07 34.49 5.57
N PHE A 131 2.48 33.62 6.48
CA PHE A 131 1.70 32.43 6.80
C PHE A 131 0.51 32.85 7.66
N ARG A 132 -0.70 32.74 7.09
CA ARG A 132 -1.95 32.77 7.86
C ARG A 132 -2.14 31.38 8.45
N GLU A 133 -2.30 31.27 9.77
CA GLU A 133 -2.78 30.02 10.35
C GLU A 133 -4.06 29.59 9.61
N PRO A 134 -4.28 28.28 9.39
CA PRO A 134 -5.56 27.79 8.91
C PRO A 134 -6.60 27.99 10.02
N THR A 135 -7.06 29.23 10.18
CA THR A 135 -8.23 29.58 10.98
C THR A 135 -9.43 29.03 10.25
N ASP A 136 -10.08 28.04 10.85
CA ASP A 136 -11.36 27.52 10.38
C ASP A 136 -12.37 28.68 10.31
N ASN A 137 -12.88 28.96 9.11
CA ASN A 137 -13.81 30.07 8.86
C ASN A 137 -15.07 29.94 9.73
N ILE A 138 -15.43 28.72 10.15
CA ILE A 138 -16.57 28.43 11.04
C ILE A 138 -16.28 28.91 12.47
N LEU A 139 -15.09 28.64 13.01
CA LEU A 139 -14.69 29.13 14.34
C LEU A 139 -14.59 30.66 14.36
N MET A 140 -14.06 31.25 13.28
CA MET A 140 -14.06 32.71 13.10
C MET A 140 -15.47 33.30 12.90
N GLY A 141 -16.44 32.48 12.50
CA GLY A 141 -17.86 32.85 12.46
C GLY A 141 -18.45 32.86 13.87
N LEU A 142 -18.16 31.83 14.67
CA LEU A 142 -18.64 31.73 16.06
C LEU A 142 -18.13 32.86 16.94
N THR A 143 -16.89 33.31 16.76
CA THR A 143 -16.35 34.49 17.49
C THR A 143 -17.05 35.79 17.14
N LYS A 144 -17.83 35.85 16.05
CA LYS A 144 -18.65 36.99 15.64
C LYS A 144 -20.12 36.85 16.05
N ASP A 145 -20.56 35.67 16.48
CA ASP A 145 -21.92 35.44 16.97
C ASP A 145 -22.06 36.02 18.38
N THR A 146 -22.87 37.08 18.50
CA THR A 146 -23.08 37.81 19.75
C THR A 146 -23.70 36.95 20.84
N LYS A 147 -24.52 35.95 20.48
CA LYS A 147 -25.14 35.02 21.43
C LYS A 147 -24.12 34.03 21.96
N PHE A 148 -23.24 33.52 21.09
CA PHE A 148 -22.15 32.64 21.51
C PHE A 148 -21.17 33.37 22.43
N VAL A 149 -20.75 34.58 22.05
CA VAL A 149 -19.80 35.39 22.82
C VAL A 149 -20.37 35.74 24.21
N SER A 150 -21.66 36.09 24.32
CA SER A 150 -22.26 36.43 25.62
C SER A 150 -22.30 35.22 26.57
N ILE A 151 -22.67 34.04 26.07
CA ILE A 151 -22.66 32.79 26.84
C ILE A 151 -21.24 32.44 27.28
N LEU A 152 -20.26 32.57 26.37
CA LEU A 152 -18.85 32.29 26.67
C LEU A 152 -18.30 33.23 27.74
N GLN A 153 -18.60 34.53 27.65
CA GLN A 153 -18.22 35.53 28.67
C GLN A 153 -18.87 35.26 30.03
N GLN A 154 -20.16 34.91 30.04
CA GLN A 154 -20.86 34.53 31.27
C GLN A 154 -20.22 33.30 31.91
N THR A 155 -19.90 32.28 31.11
CA THR A 155 -19.25 31.05 31.57
C THR A 155 -17.85 31.33 32.10
N CYS A 156 -17.07 32.17 31.41
CA CYS A 156 -15.76 32.62 31.90
C CYS A 156 -15.89 33.33 33.25
N SER A 157 -16.90 34.18 33.41
CA SER A 157 -17.14 34.93 34.65
C SER A 157 -17.53 34.00 35.80
N LEU A 158 -18.40 33.02 35.56
CA LEU A 158 -18.79 32.01 36.55
C LEU A 158 -17.61 31.16 37.03
N ASN A 159 -16.66 30.89 36.14
CA ASN A 159 -15.49 30.03 36.42
C ASN A 159 -14.22 30.82 36.78
N ASN A 160 -14.31 32.14 36.98
CA ASN A 160 -13.17 33.03 37.26
C ASN A 160 -12.05 32.97 36.19
N PHE A 161 -12.40 32.77 34.93
CA PHE A 161 -11.46 32.82 33.81
C PHE A 161 -11.51 34.17 33.10
N GLN A 162 -10.36 34.62 32.58
CA GLN A 162 -10.31 35.78 31.69
C GLN A 162 -10.72 35.38 30.28
N TYR A 163 -11.73 36.06 29.73
CA TYR A 163 -12.23 35.81 28.38
C TYR A 163 -11.11 35.83 27.32
N LYS A 164 -10.18 36.79 27.41
CA LYS A 164 -9.06 36.91 26.46
C LYS A 164 -8.12 35.70 26.46
N ASP A 165 -7.98 35.02 27.59
CA ASP A 165 -7.12 33.84 27.67
C ASP A 165 -7.81 32.63 27.07
N VAL A 166 -9.11 32.48 27.30
CA VAL A 166 -9.95 31.45 26.67
C VAL A 166 -9.99 31.65 25.15
N GLU A 167 -10.16 32.89 24.68
CA GLU A 167 -10.14 33.25 23.27
C GLU A 167 -8.82 32.86 22.58
N LYS A 168 -7.67 33.15 23.21
CA LYS A 168 -6.36 32.73 22.70
C LYS A 168 -6.20 31.21 22.68
N CYS A 169 -6.77 30.51 23.65
CA CYS A 169 -6.71 29.06 23.74
C CYS A 169 -7.62 28.34 22.71
N MET A 170 -8.69 28.98 22.22
CA MET A 170 -9.60 28.36 21.25
C MET A 170 -8.91 27.94 19.95
N GLY A 171 -7.96 28.73 19.45
CA GLY A 171 -7.17 28.35 18.27
C GLY A 171 -6.33 27.09 18.51
N GLY A 172 -5.72 26.96 19.69
CA GLY A 172 -4.95 25.79 20.10
C GLY A 172 -5.80 24.55 20.38
N LEU A 173 -7.03 24.74 20.90
CA LEU A 173 -7.99 23.67 21.15
C LEU A 173 -8.47 23.02 19.87
N TYR A 174 -8.78 23.80 18.83
CA TYR A 174 -9.10 23.25 17.50
C TYR A 174 -7.98 22.37 16.97
N HIS A 175 -6.74 22.87 17.00
CA HIS A 175 -5.61 22.11 16.51
C HIS A 175 -5.38 20.82 17.32
N THR A 176 -5.78 20.80 18.59
CA THR A 176 -5.67 19.62 19.46
C THR A 176 -6.80 18.63 19.22
N ALA A 177 -8.03 19.10 19.00
CA ALA A 177 -9.20 18.27 18.70
C ALA A 177 -9.16 17.70 17.27
N SER A 178 -8.74 18.51 16.29
CA SER A 178 -8.68 18.12 14.87
C SER A 178 -7.54 17.16 14.54
N LYS A 179 -6.50 17.08 15.40
CA LYS A 179 -5.39 16.11 15.29
C LYS A 179 -5.81 14.65 15.16
N LYS A 180 -6.92 14.26 15.80
CA LYS A 180 -7.44 12.88 15.72
C LYS A 180 -8.29 12.63 14.48
N LEU A 181 -8.82 13.69 13.86
CA LEU A 181 -9.80 13.62 12.77
C LEU A 181 -9.15 13.73 11.38
N HIS A 182 -8.03 14.46 11.25
CA HIS A 182 -7.34 14.64 9.96
C HIS A 182 -6.52 13.41 9.48
N GLY A 183 -6.55 12.29 10.21
CA GLY A 183 -5.90 11.04 9.80
C GLY A 183 -6.80 10.06 9.04
N HIS A 184 -8.10 10.34 8.90
CA HIS A 184 -9.06 9.48 8.23
C HIS A 184 -9.72 10.25 7.09
N GLU A 185 -9.37 9.88 5.86
CA GLU A 185 -9.85 10.50 4.60
C GLU A 185 -11.31 10.18 4.24
N THR A 186 -12.14 9.72 5.18
CA THR A 186 -13.55 9.41 4.90
C THR A 186 -14.41 9.67 6.13
N ASP A 187 -15.42 10.52 5.94
CA ASP A 187 -16.57 10.85 6.80
C ASP A 187 -16.32 10.94 8.31
N ILE A 188 -16.40 12.18 8.82
CA ILE A 188 -16.36 12.47 10.25
C ILE A 188 -17.68 12.00 10.89
N GLU A 189 -17.68 10.79 11.42
CA GLU A 189 -18.76 10.30 12.30
C GLU A 189 -18.45 10.70 13.75
N ILE A 190 -19.16 11.73 14.25
CA ILE A 190 -19.12 12.09 15.68
C ILE A 190 -20.04 11.14 16.43
N ASN A 191 -19.47 10.18 17.14
CA ASN A 191 -20.24 9.27 17.99
C ASN A 191 -20.53 9.91 19.34
N ALA A 192 -21.80 10.16 19.63
CA ALA A 192 -22.25 10.78 20.88
C ALA A 192 -21.85 9.99 22.15
N ARG A 193 -21.48 8.71 22.02
CA ARG A 193 -21.03 7.87 23.14
C ARG A 193 -19.59 8.17 23.58
N ASP A 194 -18.80 8.82 22.74
CA ASP A 194 -17.39 9.14 23.01
C ASP A 194 -17.21 10.49 23.72
N TRP A 195 -18.31 11.18 24.02
CA TRP A 195 -18.32 12.42 24.81
C TRP A 195 -18.91 12.18 26.19
N SER A 196 -18.11 12.45 27.23
CA SER A 196 -18.61 12.57 28.59
C SER A 196 -19.09 14.00 28.83
N VAL A 197 -20.27 14.14 29.44
CA VAL A 197 -20.77 15.45 29.91
C VAL A 197 -19.79 15.94 30.97
N ASN A 198 -19.17 17.09 30.70
CA ASN A 198 -18.26 17.75 31.62
C ASN A 198 -19.12 18.66 32.53
N GLU A 199 -19.79 18.05 33.51
CA GLU A 199 -20.47 18.77 34.59
C GLU A 199 -19.48 19.31 35.62
#